data_AF-J9GBK0-F1
#
_entry.id   AF-J9GBK0-F1
#
_cell.length_a   1.000
_cell.length_b   1.000
_cell.length_c   1.000
_cell.angle_alpha   90.00
_cell.angle_beta   90.00
_cell.angle_gamma   90.00
#
_symmetry.space_group_name_H-M   'P 1'
#
loop_
_entity.id
_entity.type
_entity.pdbx_description
1 polymer ?
#
loop_
_entity_poly.entity_id
_entity_poly.type
_entity_poly.pdbx_seq_one_letter_code
_entity_poly.pdbx_strand_id
1 'polypeptide(L)' 'MGEVDAVVFCIESLGWRPADLEVLRLLPRDAKNVILAINKTDLNKCRDNLLPLMAESMQKFPFAAIVPCSAEKDRQL' A
#
# COMPACT_ATOMS: atom_id res chain seq x y z
N MET A 1 -15.83 5.60 22.09
CA MET A 1 -15.05 6.19 20.98
C MET A 1 -14.52 5.01 20.19
N GLY A 2 -14.86 4.90 18.91
CA GLY A 2 -14.47 3.75 18.09
C GLY A 2 -12.98 3.80 17.82
N GLU A 3 -12.25 2.81 18.33
CA GLU A 3 -10.89 2.55 17.91
C GLU A 3 -10.91 2.07 16.46
N VAL A 4 -9.95 2.52 15.65
CA VAL A 4 -9.81 2.02 14.29
C VAL A 4 -9.11 0.66 14.38
N ASP A 5 -9.81 -0.42 14.04
CA ASP A 5 -9.26 -1.78 14.10
C ASP A 5 -8.17 -2.03 13.04
N ALA A 6 -8.33 -1.45 11.85
CA ALA A 6 -7.36 -1.52 10.77
C ALA A 6 -7.48 -0.35 9.80
N VAL A 7 -6.36 0.04 9.19
CA VAL A 7 -6.30 1.03 8.11
C VAL A 7 -5.77 0.36 6.86
N VAL A 8 -6.49 0.50 5.74
CA VAL A 8 -5.97 0.10 4.42
C VAL A 8 -5.49 1.34 3.69
N PHE A 9 -4.20 1.40 3.45
CA PHE A 9 -3.55 2.46 2.68
C PHE A 9 -3.34 1.97 1.26
N CYS A 10 -3.96 2.60 0.26
CA CYS A 10 -3.89 2.14 -1.12
C CYS A 10 -3.01 3.06 -1.98
N ILE A 11 -2.08 2.47 -2.73
CA ILE A 11 -1.30 3.15 -3.79
C ILE A 11 -1.47 2.44 -5.13
N GLU A 12 -1.04 3.07 -6.21
CA GLU A 12 -0.98 2.42 -7.51
C GLU A 12 0.36 1.69 -7.72
N SER A 13 0.36 0.60 -8.49
CA SER A 13 1.54 -0.22 -8.75
C SER A 13 2.64 0.50 -9.54
N LEU A 14 2.36 1.67 -10.11
CA LEU A 14 3.36 2.50 -10.79
C LEU A 14 4.31 3.22 -9.81
N GLY A 15 3.96 3.25 -8.53
CA GLY A 15 4.79 3.81 -7.47
C GLY A 15 4.14 4.95 -6.69
N TRP A 16 4.92 5.52 -5.77
CA TRP A 16 4.49 6.59 -4.88
C TRP A 16 4.34 7.92 -5.61
N ARG A 17 3.19 8.58 -5.42
CA ARG A 17 2.95 9.94 -5.90
C ARG A 17 3.02 10.93 -4.73
N PRO A 18 3.25 12.22 -5.00
CA PRO A 18 3.27 13.24 -3.95
C PRO A 18 2.02 13.25 -3.08
N ALA A 19 0.83 13.06 -3.67
CA ALA A 19 -0.42 12.98 -2.93
C ALA A 19 -0.45 11.78 -1.96
N ASP A 20 0.07 10.63 -2.36
CA ASP A 20 0.15 9.44 -1.50
C ASP A 20 1.06 9.73 -0.29
N LEU A 21 2.16 10.47 -0.48
CA LEU A 21 3.06 10.85 0.62
C LEU A 21 2.41 11.84 1.59
N GLU A 22 1.59 12.77 1.12
CA GLU A 22 0.86 13.69 2.00
C GLU A 22 -0.14 12.93 2.87
N VAL A 23 -0.87 11.95 2.31
CA VAL A 23 -1.79 11.11 3.10
C VAL A 23 -1.02 10.21 4.08
N LEU A 24 0.12 9.67 3.67
CA LEU A 24 0.97 8.85 4.55
C LEU A 24 1.42 9.62 5.79
N ARG A 25 1.67 10.94 5.67
CA ARG A 25 2.04 11.80 6.80
C ARG A 25 0.90 12.04 7.80
N LEU A 26 -0.35 11.84 7.39
CA LEU A 26 -1.51 11.96 8.27
C LEU A 26 -1.70 10.71 9.14
N LEU A 27 -1.05 9.59 8.79
CA LEU A 27 -1.14 8.39 9.60
C LEU A 27 -0.41 8.57 10.94
N PRO A 28 -0.98 8.07 12.05
CA PRO A 28 -0.27 8.04 13.32
C PRO A 28 1.03 7.25 13.16
N ARG A 29 2.14 7.81 13.64
CA ARG A 29 3.48 7.18 13.48
C ARG A 29 3.62 5.86 14.23
N ASP A 30 2.79 5.67 15.25
CA ASP A 30 2.68 4.50 16.11
C ASP A 30 1.59 3.51 15.66
N ALA A 31 0.87 3.80 14.57
CA ALA A 31 -0.14 2.89 14.04
C ALA A 31 0.52 1.60 13.51
N LYS A 32 0.20 0.48 14.16
CA LYS A 32 0.70 -0.86 13.80
C LYS A 32 -0.25 -1.68 12.96
N ASN A 33 -1.46 -1.17 12.70
CA ASN A 33 -2.55 -1.84 12.01
C ASN A 33 -2.81 -1.26 10.61
N VAL A 34 -1.78 -0.69 9.98
CA VAL A 34 -1.86 -0.14 8.62
C VAL A 34 -1.38 -1.18 7.62
N ILE A 35 -2.24 -1.54 6.67
CA ILE A 35 -1.95 -2.48 5.58
C ILE A 35 -1.80 -1.68 4.29
N LEU A 36 -0.70 -1.87 3.58
CA LEU A 36 -0.50 -1.26 2.27
C LEU A 36 -1.11 -2.14 1.17
N ALA A 37 -2.09 -1.63 0.44
CA ALA A 37 -2.61 -2.23 -0.78
C ALA A 37 -1.93 -1.58 -2.00
N ILE A 38 -1.22 -2.38 -2.80
CA ILE A 38 -0.64 -1.93 -4.08
C ILE A 38 -1.60 -2.34 -5.18
N ASN A 39 -2.39 -1.41 -5.71
CA ASN A 39 -3.46 -1.69 -6.67
C ASN A 39 -2.98 -1.62 -8.13
N LYS A 40 -3.77 -2.19 -9.06
CA LYS A 40 -3.54 -2.23 -10.52
C LYS A 40 -2.28 -3.02 -10.93
N THR A 41 -1.88 -4.02 -10.14
CA THR A 41 -0.67 -4.80 -10.44
C THR A 41 -0.72 -5.55 -11.78
N ASP A 42 -1.92 -5.76 -12.33
CA ASP A 42 -2.14 -6.32 -13.65
C ASP A 42 -1.67 -5.41 -14.80
N LEU A 43 -1.69 -4.09 -14.60
CA LEU A 43 -1.15 -3.12 -15.56
C LEU A 43 0.38 -3.04 -15.50
N ASN A 44 0.97 -3.54 -14.41
CA ASN A 44 2.42 -3.60 -14.25
C ASN A 44 2.98 -4.81 -15.00
N LYS A 45 3.25 -4.62 -16.30
CA LYS A 45 3.78 -5.67 -17.19
C LYS A 45 5.15 -6.22 -16.74
N CYS A 46 5.89 -5.46 -15.94
CA CYS A 46 7.17 -5.89 -15.36
C CYS A 46 6.98 -6.24 -13.88
N ARG A 47 6.75 -7.53 -13.61
CA ARG A 47 6.64 -8.08 -12.24
C ARG A 47 7.86 -7.76 -11.38
N ASP A 48 9.01 -7.51 -12.02
CA ASP A 48 10.27 -7.09 -11.40
C ASP A 48 10.19 -5.75 -10.67
N ASN A 49 9.25 -4.86 -11.03
CA ASN A 49 9.14 -3.53 -10.40
C ASN A 49 8.36 -3.56 -9.08
N LEU A 50 7.66 -4.65 -8.77
CA LEU A 50 6.86 -4.76 -7.55
C LEU A 50 7.74 -4.97 -6.31
N LEU A 51 8.78 -5.80 -6.41
CA LEU A 51 9.70 -6.06 -5.30
C LEU A 51 10.44 -4.79 -4.84
N PRO A 52 11.02 -3.97 -5.73
CA PRO A 52 11.57 -2.66 -5.36
C PRO A 52 10.54 -1.74 -4.70
N LEU A 53 9.31 -1.69 -5.21
CA LEU A 53 8.25 -0.84 -4.65
C LEU A 53 7.86 -1.29 -3.23
N MET A 54 7.78 -2.59 -2.98
CA MET A 54 7.54 -3.13 -1.65
C MET A 54 8.69 -2.77 -0.69
N ALA A 55 9.94 -2.93 -1.13
CA ALA A 55 11.12 -2.58 -0.33
C ALA A 55 11.21 -1.08 -0.03
N GLU A 56 10.85 -0.22 -0.98
CA GLU A 56 10.72 1.22 -0.75
C GLU A 56 9.62 1.51 0.28
N SER A 57 8.47 0.84 0.15
CA SER A 57 7.32 1.06 1.02
C SER A 57 7.61 0.69 2.48
N MET A 58 8.37 -0.38 2.72
CA MET A 58 8.84 -0.78 4.06
C MET A 58 9.74 0.28 4.72
N GLN A 59 10.41 1.12 3.93
CA GLN A 59 11.24 2.22 4.45
C GLN A 59 10.42 3.48 4.75
N LYS A 60 9.26 3.66 4.11
CA LYS A 60 8.42 4.85 4.31
C LYS A 60 7.52 4.75 5.54
N PHE A 61 7.03 3.56 5.86
CA PHE A 61 6.14 3.34 6.99
C PHE A 61 6.20 1.88 7.48
N PRO A 62 6.06 1.62 8.80
CA PRO A 62 6.04 0.27 9.36
C PRO A 62 4.68 -0.41 9.11
N PHE A 63 4.38 -0.71 7.84
CA PHE A 63 3.14 -1.41 7.46
C PHE A 63 3.08 -2.79 8.11
N ALA A 64 1.90 -3.18 8.59
CA ALA A 64 1.61 -4.49 9.14
C ALA A 64 1.74 -5.60 8.07
N ALA A 65 1.31 -5.27 6.85
CA ALA A 65 1.40 -6.13 5.69
C ALA A 65 1.39 -5.27 4.41
N ILE A 66 1.98 -5.81 3.34
CA ILE A 66 1.91 -5.23 2.00
C ILE A 66 1.25 -6.26 1.09
N VAL A 67 0.10 -5.89 0.51
CA VAL A 67 -0.75 -6.76 -0.29
C VAL A 67 -0.86 -6.21 -1.72
N PRO A 68 -0.31 -6.90 -2.73
CA PRO A 68 -0.57 -6.56 -4.12
C PRO A 68 -1.99 -6.98 -4.52
N CYS A 69 -2.75 -6.04 -5.07
CA CYS A 69 -4.14 -6.21 -5.49
C CYS A 69 -4.31 -5.85 -6.98
N SER A 70 -5.19 -6.56 -7.66
CA SER A 70 -5.67 -6.21 -9.00
C SER A 70 -7.18 -6.06 -8.93
N ALA A 71 -7.68 -4.82 -8.99
CA ALA A 71 -9.10 -4.54 -8.88
C ALA A 71 -9.92 -5.02 -10.10
N GLU A 72 -9.30 -5.17 -11.27
CA GLU A 72 -9.99 -5.62 -12.50
C GLU A 72 -10.08 -7.13 -12.64
N LYS A 73 -9.30 -7.89 -11.86
CA LYS A 73 -9.45 -9.34 -11.77
C LYS A 73 -10.13 -9.67 -10.46
N ASP A 74 -11.32 -10.23 -10.55
CA ASP A 74 -12.12 -10.83 -9.48
C ASP A 74 -11.33 -11.91 -8.72
N ARG A 75 -10.35 -11.47 -7.94
CA ARG A 75 -9.50 -12.29 -7.09
C ARG A 75 -9.41 -11.56 -5.75
N GLN A 76 -10.56 -11.52 -5.09
CA GLN A 76 -10.67 -11.20 -3.68
C GLN A 76 -9.92 -12.28 -2.90
N LEU A 77 -8.92 -11.86 -2.14
CA LEU A 77 -8.45 -12.60 -0.97
C LEU A 77 -9.39 -12.29 0.19
#